data_AF-A0AAU6K681-F1
#
_entry.id   AF-A0AAU6K681-F1
#
_cell.length_a   1.000
_cell.length_b   1.000
_cell.length_c   1.000
_cell.angle_alpha   90.00
_cell.angle_beta   90.00
_cell.angle_gamma   90.00
#
_symmetry.space_group_name_H-M   'P 1'
#
loop_
_entity.id
_entity.type
_entity.pdbx_description
1 polymer ?
#
loop_
_entity_poly.entity_id
_entity_poly.type
_entity_poly.pdbx_seq_one_letter_code
_entity_poly.pdbx_strand_id
1 'polypeptide(L)'
;MPDPEAGPATGEANGVAHRRDTLLDRLNDPRLTGLGASEFDALCAELAPLQRARAQERYSEQRGGRQRRATGKLRGSKPLFDDAARVLLTLLYQRQVCSMKLLADMLETTPTCIGHLVHETRRVLEDHGHQPGYAPTRFTTAEALMVFLDTAQAPSRTGIMSDLSHPNLTGMSCDDLEDLIRGLAPRQAAQIERLSHQRRGADRQSGSRGGVFPQKIGNRERVVLTVLYLRKLCTLDILADALGDVSRSLIGNVIRETRPLIEVDGRLPAPSATRYRTAADLLASAHPNNPNNPDTPTS
;
A
#
# COMPACT_ATOMS: atom_id res chain seq x y z
N MET A 1 3.30 -4.43 -58.75
CA MET A 1 3.20 -4.81 -57.33
C MET A 1 3.71 -3.65 -56.51
N PRO A 2 2.86 -2.96 -55.72
CA PRO A 2 3.37 -2.01 -54.74
C PRO A 2 3.77 -2.75 -53.45
N ASP A 3 4.88 -2.32 -52.85
CA ASP A 3 5.36 -2.75 -51.54
C ASP A 3 4.36 -2.39 -50.43
N PRO A 4 4.24 -3.19 -49.35
CA PRO A 4 3.43 -2.83 -48.20
C PRO A 4 4.17 -1.83 -47.32
N GLU A 5 3.55 -0.65 -47.12
CA GLU A 5 3.96 0.36 -46.16
C GLU A 5 4.09 -0.24 -44.75
N ALA A 6 5.28 -0.08 -44.15
CA ALA A 6 5.50 -0.32 -42.74
C ALA A 6 4.83 0.79 -41.92
N GLY A 7 3.72 0.45 -41.24
CA GLY A 7 2.94 1.38 -40.43
C GLY A 7 3.60 1.90 -39.14
N PRO A 8 2.95 2.84 -38.43
CA PRO A 8 3.52 3.83 -37.50
C PRO A 8 3.77 3.33 -36.05
N ALA A 9 4.10 2.05 -35.86
CA ALA A 9 4.17 1.42 -34.52
C ALA A 9 5.25 2.01 -33.58
N THR A 10 6.26 2.72 -34.11
CA THR A 10 7.37 3.28 -33.34
C THR A 10 7.05 4.62 -32.66
N GLY A 11 6.10 5.41 -33.18
CA GLY A 11 5.75 6.72 -32.61
C GLY A 11 4.91 6.61 -31.33
N GLU A 12 3.90 5.75 -31.34
CA GLU A 12 3.04 5.51 -30.17
C GLU A 12 3.81 4.85 -29.02
N ALA A 13 4.68 3.88 -29.33
CA ALA A 13 5.49 3.19 -28.32
C ALA A 13 6.47 4.13 -27.60
N ASN A 14 7.09 5.07 -28.33
CA ASN A 14 7.94 6.11 -27.72
C ASN A 14 7.12 7.08 -26.86
N GLY A 15 5.89 7.40 -27.26
CA GLY A 15 4.97 8.20 -26.45
C GLY A 15 4.60 7.50 -25.13
N VAL A 16 4.31 6.19 -25.16
CA VAL A 16 4.01 5.39 -23.96
C VAL A 16 5.20 5.35 -23.01
N ALA A 17 6.42 5.12 -23.54
CA ALA A 17 7.63 5.09 -22.72
C ALA A 17 7.87 6.44 -22.03
N HIS A 18 7.77 7.54 -22.75
CA HIS A 18 7.93 8.87 -22.17
C HIS A 18 6.87 9.20 -21.12
N ARG A 19 5.59 8.86 -21.35
CA ARG A 19 4.53 9.03 -20.33
C ARG A 19 4.82 8.24 -19.06
N ARG A 20 5.33 7.01 -19.20
CA ARG A 20 5.71 6.16 -18.07
C ARG A 20 6.85 6.78 -17.28
N ASP A 21 7.90 7.25 -17.94
CA ASP A 21 9.05 7.88 -17.28
C ASP A 21 8.60 9.12 -16.51
N THR A 22 7.82 10.01 -17.13
CA THR A 22 7.23 11.19 -16.46
C THR A 22 6.37 10.79 -15.26
N LEU A 23 5.62 9.70 -15.34
CA LEU A 23 4.83 9.22 -14.21
C LEU A 23 5.70 8.65 -13.09
N LEU A 24 6.76 7.90 -13.41
CA LEU A 24 7.70 7.38 -12.43
C LEU A 24 8.40 8.51 -11.67
N ASP A 25 8.79 9.59 -12.36
CA ASP A 25 9.34 10.79 -11.73
C ASP A 25 8.36 11.40 -10.72
N ARG A 26 7.07 11.51 -11.10
CA ARG A 26 6.02 12.00 -10.19
C ARG A 26 5.76 11.05 -9.02
N LEU A 27 5.89 9.74 -9.23
CA LEU A 27 5.69 8.73 -8.19
C LEU A 27 6.87 8.67 -7.21
N ASN A 28 8.05 9.18 -7.58
CA ASN A 28 9.20 9.36 -6.68
C ASN A 28 9.04 10.57 -5.73
N ASP A 29 7.82 10.78 -5.24
CA ASP A 29 7.51 11.82 -4.28
C ASP A 29 7.82 11.34 -2.86
N PRO A 30 8.56 12.11 -2.04
CA PRO A 30 8.89 11.75 -0.67
C PRO A 30 7.69 11.42 0.21
N ARG A 31 6.53 12.02 -0.04
CA ARG A 31 5.29 11.74 0.71
C ARG A 31 4.77 10.33 0.43
N LEU A 32 5.08 9.77 -0.73
CA LEU A 32 4.72 8.40 -1.11
C LEU A 32 5.81 7.40 -0.70
N THR A 33 7.07 7.69 -1.03
CA THR A 33 8.22 6.80 -0.81
C THR A 33 8.72 6.80 0.64
N GLY A 34 8.45 7.86 1.39
CA GLY A 34 9.00 8.08 2.73
C GLY A 34 10.48 8.41 2.74
N LEU A 35 11.08 8.66 1.57
CA LEU A 35 12.51 8.98 1.40
C LEU A 35 12.65 10.31 0.69
N GLY A 36 13.59 11.14 1.13
CA GLY A 36 14.05 12.29 0.35
C GLY A 36 14.70 11.85 -0.97
N ALA A 37 14.77 12.75 -1.95
CA ALA A 37 15.37 12.43 -3.25
C ALA A 37 16.81 11.89 -3.13
N SER A 38 17.65 12.52 -2.30
CA SER A 38 19.02 12.09 -2.06
C SER A 38 19.12 10.73 -1.35
N GLU A 39 18.18 10.43 -0.45
CA GLU A 39 18.12 9.14 0.25
C GLU A 39 17.68 8.03 -0.70
N PHE A 40 16.73 8.32 -1.58
CA PHE A 40 16.31 7.40 -2.64
C PHE A 40 17.45 7.13 -3.63
N ASP A 41 18.20 8.15 -4.04
CA ASP A 41 19.36 8.00 -4.93
C ASP A 41 20.48 7.17 -4.27
N ALA A 42 20.75 7.42 -2.99
CA ALA A 42 21.72 6.66 -2.20
C ALA A 42 21.31 5.18 -2.12
N LEU A 43 20.03 4.90 -1.82
CA LEU A 43 19.48 3.56 -1.79
C LEU A 43 19.60 2.87 -3.17
N CYS A 44 19.28 3.58 -4.26
CA CYS A 44 19.43 3.03 -5.60
C CYS A 44 20.90 2.70 -5.93
N ALA A 45 21.84 3.57 -5.54
CA ALA A 45 23.27 3.34 -5.75
C ALA A 45 23.79 2.13 -4.96
N GLU A 46 23.33 1.95 -3.71
CA GLU A 46 23.68 0.82 -2.85
C GLU A 46 23.16 -0.51 -3.42
N LEU A 47 21.92 -0.52 -3.93
CA LEU A 47 21.29 -1.74 -4.43
C LEU A 47 21.68 -2.13 -5.86
N ALA A 48 22.19 -1.18 -6.66
CA ALA A 48 22.49 -1.41 -8.07
C ALA A 48 23.46 -2.58 -8.34
N PRO A 49 24.57 -2.77 -7.60
CA PRO A 49 25.46 -3.93 -7.79
C PRO A 49 24.75 -5.27 -7.59
N LEU A 50 23.87 -5.36 -6.58
CA LEU A 50 23.14 -6.58 -6.25
C LEU A 50 22.05 -6.89 -7.26
N GLN A 51 21.35 -5.87 -7.74
CA GLN A 51 20.37 -6.02 -8.81
C GLN A 51 21.04 -6.49 -10.11
N ARG A 52 22.23 -5.95 -10.44
CA ARG A 52 23.04 -6.41 -11.59
C ARG A 52 23.53 -7.84 -11.43
N ALA A 53 24.01 -8.22 -10.24
CA ALA A 53 24.44 -9.59 -9.96
C ALA A 53 23.29 -10.59 -10.17
N ARG A 54 22.10 -10.30 -9.62
CA ARG A 54 20.91 -11.14 -9.82
C ARG A 54 20.43 -11.17 -11.27
N ALA A 55 20.49 -10.05 -11.99
CA ALA A 55 20.17 -10.02 -13.41
C ALA A 55 21.13 -10.93 -14.21
N GLN A 56 22.42 -10.90 -13.87
CA GLN A 56 23.43 -11.75 -14.50
C GLN A 56 23.24 -13.24 -14.18
N GLU A 57 22.94 -13.59 -12.92
CA GLU A 57 22.57 -14.96 -12.53
C GLU A 57 21.40 -15.46 -13.37
N ARG A 58 20.33 -14.69 -13.51
CA ARG A 58 19.18 -15.04 -14.36
C ARG A 58 19.58 -15.26 -15.81
N TYR A 59 20.40 -14.37 -16.39
CA TYR A 59 20.87 -14.56 -17.75
C TYR A 59 21.73 -15.83 -17.88
N SER A 60 22.49 -16.20 -16.85
CA SER A 60 23.26 -17.43 -16.83
C SER A 60 22.37 -18.67 -16.73
N GLU A 61 21.35 -18.67 -15.88
CA GLU A 61 20.37 -19.77 -15.73
C GLU A 61 19.54 -19.95 -17.00
N GLN A 62 19.08 -18.86 -17.61
CA GLN A 62 18.37 -18.88 -18.88
C GLN A 62 19.24 -19.44 -20.03
N ARG A 63 20.56 -19.21 -19.97
CA ARG A 63 21.52 -19.78 -20.93
C ARG A 63 21.84 -21.25 -20.66
N GLY A 64 21.66 -21.74 -19.43
CA GLY A 64 21.88 -23.14 -19.02
C GLY A 64 20.67 -24.07 -19.13
N GLY A 65 19.46 -23.54 -19.36
CA GLY A 65 18.23 -24.32 -19.60
C GLY A 65 18.11 -24.91 -21.01
N ARG A 66 17.16 -25.86 -21.19
CA ARG A 66 16.90 -26.58 -22.46
C ARG A 66 16.79 -25.58 -23.61
N GLN A 67 17.78 -25.61 -24.51
CA GLN A 67 17.95 -24.69 -25.63
C GLN A 67 16.67 -24.58 -26.48
N ARG A 68 15.82 -23.60 -26.19
CA ARG A 68 14.85 -23.10 -27.17
C ARG A 68 15.57 -22.04 -27.99
N ARG A 69 16.26 -22.51 -29.03
CA ARG A 69 16.62 -21.70 -30.19
C ARG A 69 15.34 -21.20 -30.84
N ALA A 70 14.85 -20.05 -30.40
CA ALA A 70 13.96 -19.23 -31.20
C ALA A 70 14.81 -18.17 -31.90
N THR A 71 15.10 -18.42 -33.17
CA THR A 71 15.67 -17.44 -34.09
C THR A 71 14.62 -16.35 -34.32
N GLY A 72 14.68 -15.28 -33.52
CA GLY A 72 13.78 -14.12 -33.68
C GLY A 72 13.95 -13.09 -32.57
N LYS A 73 14.58 -11.95 -32.90
CA LYS A 73 14.54 -10.62 -32.22
C LYS A 73 14.14 -10.51 -30.73
N LEU A 74 14.66 -11.35 -29.84
CA LEU A 74 14.62 -11.13 -28.37
C LEU A 74 16.02 -11.13 -27.77
N ARG A 75 17.01 -10.66 -28.54
CA ARG A 75 18.40 -10.51 -28.10
C ARG A 75 18.60 -9.04 -27.69
N GLY A 76 18.36 -8.74 -26.41
CA GLY A 76 18.74 -7.45 -25.81
C GLY A 76 17.66 -6.38 -25.69
N SER A 77 16.37 -6.75 -25.58
CA SER A 77 15.37 -5.75 -25.17
C SER A 77 15.68 -5.29 -23.73
N LYS A 78 16.01 -4.00 -23.57
CA LYS A 78 16.17 -3.34 -22.26
C LYS A 78 14.94 -3.71 -21.39
N PRO A 79 15.13 -4.07 -20.10
CA PRO A 79 13.99 -4.32 -19.23
C PRO A 79 13.05 -3.10 -19.23
N LEU A 80 11.74 -3.36 -19.15
CA LEU A 80 10.70 -2.31 -19.21
C LEU A 80 10.89 -1.22 -18.14
N PHE A 81 11.40 -1.63 -16.97
CA PHE A 81 11.75 -0.76 -15.86
C PHE A 81 13.22 -0.96 -15.53
N ASP A 82 13.93 0.15 -15.36
CA ASP A 82 15.30 0.16 -14.88
C ASP A 82 15.38 -0.10 -13.36
N ASP A 83 16.60 -0.17 -12.86
CA ASP A 83 16.91 -0.50 -11.46
C ASP A 83 16.27 0.48 -10.46
N ALA A 84 16.27 1.78 -10.77
CA ALA A 84 15.66 2.81 -9.93
C ALA A 84 14.12 2.68 -9.90
N ALA A 85 13.47 2.52 -11.06
CA ALA A 85 12.04 2.29 -11.13
C ALA A 85 11.63 1.00 -10.41
N ARG A 86 12.48 -0.03 -10.43
CA ARG A 86 12.25 -1.27 -9.68
C ARG A 86 12.24 -1.06 -8.17
N VAL A 87 13.18 -0.27 -7.64
CA VAL A 87 13.21 0.12 -6.23
C VAL A 87 11.96 0.93 -5.88
N LEU A 88 11.67 1.97 -6.67
CA LEU A 88 10.51 2.85 -6.46
C LEU A 88 9.20 2.06 -6.33
N LEU A 89 8.88 1.23 -7.32
CA LEU A 89 7.63 0.45 -7.32
C LEU A 89 7.56 -0.55 -6.17
N THR A 90 8.71 -1.05 -5.73
CA THR A 90 8.80 -1.95 -4.57
C THR A 90 8.58 -1.21 -3.26
N LEU A 91 9.12 0.01 -3.11
CA LEU A 91 8.85 0.88 -1.97
C LEU A 91 7.37 1.24 -1.89
N LEU A 92 6.75 1.69 -2.98
CA LEU A 92 5.32 2.02 -3.02
C LEU A 92 4.44 0.82 -2.65
N TYR A 93 4.85 -0.37 -3.09
CA TYR A 93 4.19 -1.62 -2.72
C TYR A 93 4.36 -1.93 -1.23
N GLN A 94 5.59 -1.89 -0.68
CA GLN A 94 5.87 -2.19 0.72
C GLN A 94 5.17 -1.21 1.66
N ARG A 95 5.17 0.08 1.28
CA ARG A 95 4.47 1.16 1.98
C ARG A 95 2.96 1.14 1.79
N GLN A 96 2.44 0.24 0.95
CA GLN A 96 1.00 0.08 0.76
C GLN A 96 0.29 1.34 0.23
N VAL A 97 0.97 2.14 -0.59
CA VAL A 97 0.43 3.39 -1.14
C VAL A 97 -0.79 3.13 -2.02
N CYS A 98 -0.71 2.15 -2.91
CA CYS A 98 -1.81 1.75 -3.78
C CYS A 98 -1.68 0.29 -4.24
N SER A 99 -2.70 -0.21 -4.93
CA SER A 99 -2.70 -1.60 -5.41
C SER A 99 -1.77 -1.80 -6.60
N MET A 100 -1.24 -3.02 -6.76
CA MET A 100 -0.48 -3.40 -7.97
C MET A 100 -1.30 -3.24 -9.25
N LYS A 101 -2.63 -3.41 -9.18
CA LYS A 101 -3.52 -3.17 -10.31
C LYS A 101 -3.50 -1.69 -10.68
N LEU A 102 -3.63 -0.81 -9.68
CA LEU A 102 -3.60 0.64 -9.93
C LEU A 102 -2.27 1.08 -10.55
N LEU A 103 -1.14 0.62 -10.01
CA LEU A 103 0.18 0.88 -10.59
C LEU A 103 0.30 0.36 -12.01
N ALA A 104 -0.20 -0.85 -12.28
CA ALA A 104 -0.16 -1.43 -13.61
C ALA A 104 -1.00 -0.63 -14.62
N ASP A 105 -2.21 -0.24 -14.22
CA ASP A 105 -3.11 0.55 -15.05
C ASP A 105 -2.49 1.94 -15.34
N MET A 106 -1.90 2.60 -14.33
CA MET A 106 -1.26 3.91 -14.50
C MET A 106 0.02 3.87 -15.36
N LEU A 107 0.81 2.80 -15.24
CA LEU A 107 2.08 2.65 -15.98
C LEU A 107 1.91 1.95 -17.33
N GLU A 108 0.66 1.75 -17.76
CA GLU A 108 0.29 1.05 -19.00
C GLU A 108 1.02 -0.30 -19.12
N THR A 109 0.95 -1.11 -18.04
CA THR A 109 1.58 -2.43 -17.94
C THR A 109 0.64 -3.46 -17.30
N THR A 110 1.12 -4.67 -17.07
CA THR A 110 0.33 -5.73 -16.44
C THR A 110 0.62 -5.85 -14.94
N PRO A 111 -0.36 -6.22 -14.11
CA PRO A 111 -0.13 -6.51 -12.69
C PRO A 111 0.89 -7.65 -12.48
N THR A 112 1.03 -8.54 -13.46
CA THR A 112 2.07 -9.60 -13.45
C THR A 112 3.47 -9.00 -13.52
N CYS A 113 3.69 -8.01 -14.40
CA CYS A 113 4.98 -7.35 -14.54
C CYS A 113 5.41 -6.67 -13.23
N ILE A 114 4.50 -5.90 -12.62
CA ILE A 114 4.73 -5.26 -11.31
C ILE A 114 5.01 -6.30 -10.24
N GLY A 115 4.22 -7.39 -10.18
CA GLY A 115 4.40 -8.44 -9.16
C GLY A 115 5.75 -9.16 -9.23
N HIS A 116 6.24 -9.48 -10.43
CA HIS A 116 7.55 -10.09 -10.61
C HIS A 116 8.68 -9.14 -10.16
N LEU A 117 8.62 -7.88 -10.59
CA LEU A 117 9.57 -6.85 -10.22
C LEU A 117 9.65 -6.66 -8.71
N VAL A 118 8.50 -6.55 -8.04
CA VAL A 118 8.42 -6.37 -6.59
C VAL A 118 8.99 -7.59 -5.87
N HIS A 119 8.69 -8.81 -6.34
CA HIS A 119 9.21 -10.02 -5.72
C HIS A 119 10.74 -10.09 -5.73
N GLU A 120 11.35 -9.73 -6.86
CA GLU A 120 12.81 -9.75 -7.03
C GLU A 120 13.50 -8.69 -6.16
N THR A 121 12.97 -7.47 -6.18
CA THR A 121 13.58 -6.31 -5.54
C THR A 121 13.35 -6.31 -4.03
N ARG A 122 12.19 -6.81 -3.57
CA ARG A 122 11.86 -6.86 -2.14
C ARG A 122 12.89 -7.64 -1.34
N ARG A 123 13.33 -8.80 -1.85
CA ARG A 123 14.37 -9.60 -1.19
C ARG A 123 15.64 -8.79 -1.00
N VAL A 124 16.05 -8.02 -2.02
CA VAL A 124 17.25 -7.17 -1.92
C VAL A 124 17.07 -6.11 -0.82
N LEU A 125 15.91 -5.45 -0.76
CA LEU A 125 15.61 -4.46 0.29
C LEU A 125 15.56 -5.07 1.69
N GLU A 126 14.95 -6.24 1.83
CA GLU A 126 14.87 -6.98 3.10
C GLU A 126 16.25 -7.43 3.59
N ASP A 127 17.10 -7.92 2.68
CA ASP A 127 18.49 -8.31 2.97
C ASP A 127 19.31 -7.12 3.50
N HIS A 128 18.93 -5.87 3.15
CA HIS A 128 19.56 -4.62 3.60
C HIS A 128 18.86 -3.99 4.82
N GLY A 129 17.89 -4.69 5.42
CA GLY A 129 17.16 -4.20 6.59
C GLY A 129 16.24 -3.01 6.30
N HIS A 130 16.00 -2.66 5.04
CA HIS A 130 15.12 -1.54 4.69
C HIS A 130 13.66 -1.95 4.85
N GLN A 131 13.03 -1.43 5.89
CA GLN A 131 11.59 -1.52 6.13
C GLN A 131 10.98 -0.13 6.07
N PRO A 132 10.45 0.29 4.92
CA PRO A 132 10.02 1.67 4.73
C PRO A 132 8.73 2.03 5.50
N GLY A 133 8.24 1.19 6.41
CA GLY A 133 6.98 1.41 7.12
C GLY A 133 5.76 1.41 6.20
N TYR A 134 4.62 1.87 6.71
CA TYR A 134 3.41 2.11 5.91
C TYR A 134 3.28 3.58 5.55
N ALA A 135 2.80 3.87 4.35
CA ALA A 135 2.40 5.22 4.00
C ALA A 135 1.18 5.63 4.84
N PRO A 136 1.12 6.90 5.28
CA PRO A 136 -0.02 7.42 6.03
C PRO A 136 -1.27 7.48 5.14
N THR A 137 -1.07 7.66 3.83
CA THR A 137 -2.12 7.86 2.83
C THR A 137 -2.15 6.70 1.85
N ARG A 138 -3.36 6.28 1.46
CA ARG A 138 -3.57 5.22 0.46
C ARG A 138 -4.53 5.66 -0.62
N PHE A 139 -4.33 5.11 -1.81
CA PHE A 139 -5.07 5.50 -3.00
C PHE A 139 -5.69 4.28 -3.68
N THR A 140 -7.00 4.38 -3.93
CA THR A 140 -7.78 3.37 -4.66
C THR A 140 -8.00 3.75 -6.13
N THR A 141 -7.81 5.03 -6.48
CA THR A 141 -7.96 5.56 -7.84
C THR A 141 -6.71 6.36 -8.24
N ALA A 142 -6.45 6.40 -9.54
CA ALA A 142 -5.30 7.12 -10.10
C ALA A 142 -5.51 8.62 -9.92
N GLU A 143 -6.74 9.10 -10.15
CA GLU A 143 -7.13 10.48 -9.95
C GLU A 143 -6.82 10.99 -8.54
N ALA A 144 -7.20 10.26 -7.48
CA ALA A 144 -6.92 10.68 -6.11
C ALA A 144 -5.41 10.75 -5.82
N LEU A 145 -4.63 9.83 -6.40
CA LEU A 145 -3.17 9.83 -6.29
C LEU A 145 -2.56 11.05 -7.00
N MET A 146 -3.02 11.36 -8.21
CA MET A 146 -2.53 12.51 -8.97
C MET A 146 -2.90 13.83 -8.30
N VAL A 147 -4.15 13.98 -7.83
CA VAL A 147 -4.60 15.17 -7.08
C VAL A 147 -3.76 15.37 -5.83
N PHE A 148 -3.45 14.30 -5.08
CA PHE A 148 -2.57 14.39 -3.92
C PHE A 148 -1.16 14.85 -4.29
N LEU A 149 -0.59 14.31 -5.37
CA LEU A 149 0.73 14.72 -5.85
C LEU A 149 0.74 16.22 -6.21
N ASP A 150 -0.32 16.71 -6.85
CA ASP A 150 -0.43 18.10 -7.31
C ASP A 150 -0.75 19.10 -6.18
N THR A 151 -1.57 18.71 -5.21
CA THR A 151 -2.16 19.65 -4.24
C THR A 151 -1.80 19.36 -2.79
N ALA A 152 -1.12 18.25 -2.51
CA ALA A 152 -0.94 17.69 -1.16
C ALA A 152 -2.24 17.30 -0.44
N GLN A 153 -3.38 17.37 -1.11
CA GLN A 153 -4.67 17.04 -0.51
C GLN A 153 -4.82 15.52 -0.37
N ALA A 154 -4.80 15.02 0.86
CA ALA A 154 -5.04 13.61 1.12
C ALA A 154 -6.51 13.23 0.84
N PRO A 155 -6.79 11.99 0.40
CA PRO A 155 -8.15 11.46 0.32
C PRO A 155 -8.85 11.57 1.67
N SER A 156 -10.15 11.86 1.66
CA SER A 156 -10.98 12.04 2.87
C SER A 156 -10.84 10.90 3.88
N ARG A 157 -10.77 9.65 3.39
CA ARG A 157 -10.54 8.45 4.22
C ARG A 157 -9.30 8.54 5.11
N THR A 158 -8.26 9.24 4.65
CA THR A 158 -7.02 9.44 5.40
C THR A 158 -7.25 10.33 6.62
N GLY A 159 -7.99 11.43 6.45
CA GLY A 159 -8.36 12.32 7.56
C GLY A 159 -9.23 11.59 8.59
N ILE A 160 -10.27 10.90 8.12
CA ILE A 160 -11.14 10.08 8.98
C ILE A 160 -10.32 9.05 9.78
N MET A 161 -9.38 8.35 9.13
CA MET A 161 -8.55 7.36 9.82
C MET A 161 -7.55 8.00 10.78
N SER A 162 -7.08 9.21 10.51
CA SER A 162 -6.26 10.00 11.44
C SER A 162 -7.06 10.33 12.71
N ASP A 163 -8.28 10.85 12.54
CA ASP A 163 -9.19 11.17 13.65
C ASP A 163 -9.49 9.91 14.48
N LEU A 164 -9.85 8.81 13.82
CA LEU A 164 -10.15 7.53 14.49
C LEU A 164 -8.94 6.89 15.19
N SER A 165 -7.72 7.24 14.78
CA SER A 165 -6.49 6.77 15.42
C SER A 165 -6.07 7.63 16.62
N HIS A 166 -6.77 8.74 16.88
CA HIS A 166 -6.37 9.71 17.89
C HIS A 166 -6.40 9.10 19.32
N PRO A 167 -5.41 9.40 20.20
CA PRO A 167 -5.31 8.82 21.54
C PRO A 167 -6.58 8.92 22.40
N ASN A 168 -7.35 10.00 22.24
CA ASN A 168 -8.63 10.20 22.93
C ASN A 168 -9.64 9.09 22.62
N LEU A 169 -9.65 8.62 21.37
CA LEU A 169 -10.53 7.54 20.93
C LEU A 169 -9.90 6.18 21.18
N THR A 170 -8.63 5.98 20.84
CA THR A 170 -7.99 4.66 20.95
C THR A 170 -7.63 4.29 22.39
N GLY A 171 -7.48 5.27 23.27
CA GLY A 171 -6.95 5.08 24.63
C GLY A 171 -5.48 4.65 24.67
N MET A 172 -4.77 4.77 23.55
CA MET A 172 -3.37 4.40 23.38
C MET A 172 -2.60 5.64 22.93
N SER A 173 -1.31 5.74 23.30
CA SER A 173 -0.45 6.73 22.66
C SER A 173 -0.33 6.43 21.16
N CYS A 174 0.05 7.43 20.37
CA CYS A 174 0.29 7.22 18.93
C CYS A 174 1.36 6.15 18.72
N ASP A 175 2.43 6.15 19.53
CA ASP A 175 3.53 5.20 19.42
C ASP A 175 3.09 3.77 19.80
N ASP A 176 2.32 3.61 20.88
CA ASP A 176 1.79 2.29 21.29
C ASP A 176 0.89 1.69 20.21
N LEU A 177 0.07 2.54 19.56
CA LEU A 177 -0.80 2.12 18.47
C LEU A 177 0.02 1.71 17.23
N GLU A 178 1.05 2.48 16.88
CA GLU A 178 1.97 2.12 15.78
C GLU A 178 2.71 0.81 16.06
N ASP A 179 3.20 0.62 17.28
CA ASP A 179 3.89 -0.59 17.68
C ASP A 179 2.95 -1.80 17.66
N LEU A 180 1.69 -1.63 18.07
CA LEU A 180 0.66 -2.67 17.94
C LEU A 180 0.41 -3.00 16.45
N ILE A 181 0.25 -1.99 15.59
CA ILE A 181 0.04 -2.19 14.15
C ILE A 181 1.24 -2.93 13.54
N ARG A 182 2.48 -2.52 13.88
CA ARG A 182 3.71 -3.14 13.40
C ARG A 182 3.85 -4.58 13.88
N GLY A 183 3.59 -4.84 15.17
CA GLY A 183 3.64 -6.18 15.76
C GLY A 183 2.63 -7.15 15.16
N LEU A 184 1.45 -6.66 14.77
CA LEU A 184 0.39 -7.50 14.18
C LEU A 184 0.54 -7.72 12.67
N ALA A 185 1.32 -6.89 11.97
CA ALA A 185 1.45 -6.96 10.52
C ALA A 185 1.85 -8.37 9.99
N PRO A 186 2.84 -9.09 10.55
CA PRO A 186 3.19 -10.44 10.09
C PRO A 186 2.04 -11.44 10.26
N ARG A 187 1.31 -11.35 11.38
CA ARG A 187 0.18 -12.24 11.70
C ARG A 187 -1.00 -11.97 10.77
N GLN A 188 -1.30 -10.71 10.50
CA GLN A 188 -2.33 -10.33 9.54
C GLN A 188 -1.98 -10.81 8.12
N ALA A 189 -0.72 -10.64 7.69
CA ALA A 189 -0.26 -11.16 6.39
C ALA A 189 -0.43 -12.69 6.29
N ALA A 190 -0.04 -13.42 7.33
CA ALA A 190 -0.22 -14.87 7.40
C ALA A 190 -1.71 -15.29 7.38
N GLN A 191 -2.59 -14.54 8.05
CA GLN A 191 -4.03 -14.81 8.04
C GLN A 191 -4.65 -14.61 6.66
N ILE A 192 -4.29 -13.50 5.99
CA ILE A 192 -4.72 -13.22 4.61
C ILE A 192 -4.25 -14.35 3.69
N GLU A 193 -3.02 -14.82 3.90
CA GLU A 193 -2.49 -15.93 3.13
C GLU A 193 -3.28 -17.21 3.33
N ARG A 194 -3.56 -17.58 4.57
CA ARG A 194 -4.36 -18.77 4.91
C ARG A 194 -5.74 -18.71 4.28
N LEU A 195 -6.44 -17.58 4.38
CA LEU A 195 -7.76 -17.40 3.77
C LEU A 195 -7.68 -17.51 2.24
N SER A 196 -6.63 -16.95 1.65
CA SER A 196 -6.42 -17.02 0.21
C SER A 196 -6.08 -18.45 -0.23
N HIS A 197 -5.31 -19.19 0.56
CA HIS A 197 -5.00 -20.61 0.34
C HIS A 197 -6.25 -21.47 0.42
N GLN A 198 -7.08 -21.29 1.45
CA GLN A 198 -8.35 -22.00 1.60
C GLN A 198 -9.29 -21.78 0.39
N ARG A 199 -9.37 -20.55 -0.12
CA ARG A 199 -10.16 -20.24 -1.33
C ARG A 199 -9.58 -20.86 -2.60
N ARG A 200 -8.26 -21.03 -2.67
CA ARG A 200 -7.56 -21.63 -3.82
C ARG A 200 -7.51 -23.16 -3.75
N GLY A 201 -7.59 -23.75 -2.56
CA GLY A 201 -7.54 -25.19 -2.34
C GLY A 201 -6.17 -25.86 -2.58
N ALA A 202 -5.13 -25.09 -2.88
CA ALA A 202 -3.79 -25.61 -3.18
C ALA A 202 -2.69 -24.57 -2.87
N ASP A 203 -1.47 -25.09 -2.71
CA ASP A 203 -0.27 -24.26 -2.58
C ASP A 203 -0.07 -23.38 -3.81
N ARG A 204 0.55 -22.23 -3.58
CA ARG A 204 0.87 -21.32 -4.68
C ARG A 204 1.90 -21.96 -5.59
N GLN A 205 1.67 -21.85 -6.90
CA GLN A 205 2.76 -21.98 -7.86
C GLN A 205 3.77 -20.86 -7.61
N SER A 206 5.05 -21.21 -7.45
CA SER A 206 6.14 -20.26 -7.29
C SER A 206 6.09 -19.21 -8.42
N GLY A 207 5.94 -17.93 -8.04
CA GLY A 207 5.76 -16.80 -8.97
C GLY A 207 4.33 -16.27 -9.10
N SER A 208 3.31 -16.93 -8.52
CA SER A 208 1.92 -16.44 -8.56
C SER A 208 1.60 -15.44 -7.43
N ARG A 209 1.58 -14.15 -7.82
CA ARG A 209 0.88 -12.99 -7.24
C ARG A 209 0.60 -13.02 -5.72
N GLY A 210 1.53 -12.47 -4.94
CA GLY A 210 1.25 -11.88 -3.63
C GLY A 210 0.65 -10.48 -3.78
N GLY A 211 -0.58 -10.37 -4.29
CA GLY A 211 -1.33 -9.12 -4.25
C GLY A 211 -1.66 -8.72 -2.82
N VAL A 212 -0.93 -7.77 -2.22
CA VAL A 212 -1.24 -7.26 -0.87
C VAL A 212 -2.54 -6.44 -0.84
N PHE A 213 -3.17 -6.15 -2.00
CA PHE A 213 -4.42 -5.39 -2.05
C PHE A 213 -5.49 -5.99 -2.96
N PRO A 214 -6.53 -6.54 -2.34
CA PRO A 214 -7.90 -6.20 -2.74
C PRO A 214 -8.82 -5.86 -1.55
N GLN A 215 -8.29 -5.54 -0.36
CA GLN A 215 -9.14 -5.31 0.82
C GLN A 215 -9.61 -3.86 0.91
N LYS A 216 -10.93 -3.69 1.00
CA LYS A 216 -11.59 -2.39 1.21
C LYS A 216 -11.25 -1.76 2.56
N ILE A 217 -10.94 -2.58 3.56
CA ILE A 217 -10.37 -2.13 4.84
C ILE A 217 -8.95 -2.65 4.92
N GLY A 218 -7.97 -1.75 4.99
CA GLY A 218 -6.56 -2.12 5.05
C GLY A 218 -6.09 -2.51 6.46
N ASN A 219 -4.93 -3.16 6.57
CA ASN A 219 -4.41 -3.73 7.83
C ASN A 219 -4.40 -2.76 9.03
N ARG A 220 -3.89 -1.54 8.85
CA ARG A 220 -3.94 -0.46 9.84
C ARG A 220 -5.38 -0.18 10.30
N GLU A 221 -6.27 0.04 9.35
CA GLU A 221 -7.69 0.31 9.62
C GLU A 221 -8.35 -0.84 10.38
N ARG A 222 -8.03 -2.09 10.03
CA ARG A 222 -8.53 -3.29 10.74
C ARG A 222 -8.15 -3.25 12.23
N VAL A 223 -6.91 -2.86 12.56
CA VAL A 223 -6.45 -2.71 13.95
C VAL A 223 -7.21 -1.58 14.64
N VAL A 224 -7.23 -0.38 14.06
CA VAL A 224 -7.91 0.80 14.64
C VAL A 224 -9.38 0.53 14.89
N LEU A 225 -10.12 0.03 13.91
CA LEU A 225 -11.55 -0.30 14.07
C LEU A 225 -11.79 -1.33 15.17
N THR A 226 -10.88 -2.30 15.32
CA THR A 226 -10.99 -3.31 16.37
C THR A 226 -10.67 -2.74 17.74
N VAL A 227 -9.69 -1.85 17.86
CA VAL A 227 -9.37 -1.11 19.09
C VAL A 227 -10.58 -0.28 19.54
N LEU A 228 -11.20 0.48 18.63
CA LEU A 228 -12.40 1.29 18.94
C LEU A 228 -13.60 0.42 19.36
N TYR A 229 -13.77 -0.74 18.73
CA TYR A 229 -14.77 -1.72 19.13
C TYR A 229 -14.51 -2.28 20.54
N LEU A 230 -13.26 -2.65 20.85
CA LEU A 230 -12.87 -3.14 22.19
C LEU A 230 -13.06 -2.06 23.26
N ARG A 231 -12.84 -0.78 22.91
CA ARG A 231 -13.17 0.37 23.76
C ARG A 231 -14.66 0.61 23.95
N LYS A 232 -15.54 -0.06 23.19
CA LYS A 232 -17.01 0.08 23.23
C LYS A 232 -17.51 1.51 22.93
N LEU A 233 -16.77 2.26 22.11
CA LEU A 233 -17.05 3.68 21.83
C LEU A 233 -18.33 3.92 21.02
N CYS A 234 -18.70 2.99 20.14
CA CYS A 234 -19.83 3.16 19.24
C CYS A 234 -20.32 1.81 18.72
N THR A 235 -21.41 1.83 17.94
CA THR A 235 -21.89 0.64 17.21
C THR A 235 -21.09 0.45 15.92
N LEU A 236 -21.20 -0.74 15.33
CA LEU A 236 -20.59 -1.02 14.02
C LEU A 236 -21.18 -0.15 12.91
N ASP A 237 -22.44 0.26 13.04
CA ASP A 237 -23.14 1.15 12.10
C ASP A 237 -22.50 2.54 12.10
N ILE A 238 -22.16 3.08 13.28
CA ILE A 238 -21.48 4.38 13.37
C ILE A 238 -20.09 4.34 12.73
N LEU A 239 -19.36 3.23 12.87
CA LEU A 239 -18.08 3.04 12.18
C LEU A 239 -18.25 2.89 10.66
N ALA A 240 -19.33 2.25 10.20
CA ALA A 240 -19.67 2.13 8.79
C ALA A 240 -19.96 3.51 8.19
N ASP A 241 -20.81 4.27 8.88
CA ASP A 241 -21.21 5.63 8.50
C ASP A 241 -20.01 6.57 8.47
N ALA A 242 -19.10 6.49 9.46
CA ALA A 242 -17.89 7.31 9.49
C ALA A 242 -16.97 7.06 8.29
N LEU A 243 -16.87 5.81 7.82
CA LEU A 243 -16.05 5.46 6.65
C LEU A 243 -16.77 5.74 5.32
N GLY A 244 -18.10 5.80 5.33
CA GLY A 244 -18.98 6.17 4.20
C GLY A 244 -19.10 5.11 3.10
N ASP A 245 -18.07 4.31 2.86
CA ASP A 245 -18.06 3.30 1.79
C ASP A 245 -18.11 1.86 2.31
N VAL A 246 -18.07 1.62 3.62
CA VAL A 246 -18.01 0.27 4.20
C VAL A 246 -19.35 -0.15 4.78
N SER A 247 -19.74 -1.42 4.62
CA SER A 247 -20.91 -1.97 5.31
C SER A 247 -20.62 -2.39 6.75
N ARG A 248 -21.64 -2.30 7.61
CA ARG A 248 -21.66 -2.86 8.97
C ARG A 248 -21.17 -4.32 9.03
N SER A 249 -21.61 -5.14 8.06
CA SER A 249 -21.23 -6.56 7.98
C SER A 249 -19.74 -6.76 7.70
N LEU A 250 -19.14 -5.91 6.87
CA LEU A 250 -17.71 -5.96 6.59
C LEU A 250 -16.91 -5.58 7.84
N ILE A 251 -17.33 -4.55 8.58
CA ILE A 251 -16.70 -4.17 9.86
C ILE A 251 -16.80 -5.30 10.88
N GLY A 252 -17.97 -5.93 11.00
CA GLY A 252 -18.15 -7.08 11.90
C GLY A 252 -17.20 -8.24 11.56
N ASN A 253 -17.01 -8.54 10.27
CA ASN A 253 -16.04 -9.55 9.82
C ASN A 253 -14.60 -9.16 10.17
N VAL A 254 -14.22 -7.91 9.92
CA VAL A 254 -12.88 -7.38 10.25
C VAL A 254 -12.57 -7.50 11.73
N ILE A 255 -13.51 -7.12 12.60
CA ILE A 255 -13.36 -7.22 14.05
C ILE A 255 -13.21 -8.66 14.48
N ARG A 256 -14.06 -9.57 13.97
CA ARG A 256 -13.98 -11.00 14.28
C ARG A 256 -12.62 -11.61 13.89
N GLU A 257 -12.05 -11.17 12.78
CA GLU A 257 -10.76 -11.66 12.29
C GLU A 257 -9.56 -11.08 13.04
N THR A 258 -9.64 -9.82 13.47
CA THR A 258 -8.49 -9.07 14.02
C THR A 258 -8.44 -9.13 15.54
N ARG A 259 -9.60 -9.21 16.21
CA ARG A 259 -9.70 -9.23 17.67
C ARG A 259 -8.83 -10.33 18.31
N PRO A 260 -8.84 -11.59 17.85
CA PRO A 260 -7.99 -12.63 18.44
C PRO A 260 -6.50 -12.31 18.34
N LEU A 261 -6.07 -11.57 17.31
CA LEU A 261 -4.67 -11.18 17.15
C LEU A 261 -4.23 -10.16 18.20
N ILE A 262 -5.10 -9.19 18.52
CA ILE A 262 -4.88 -8.19 19.57
C ILE A 262 -4.93 -8.86 20.95
N GLU A 263 -5.87 -9.78 21.19
CA GLU A 263 -5.96 -10.52 22.45
C GLU A 263 -4.69 -11.33 22.75
N VAL A 264 -4.11 -11.98 21.73
CA VAL A 264 -2.83 -12.72 21.86
C VAL A 264 -1.65 -11.77 22.08
N ASP A 265 -1.69 -10.55 21.56
CA ASP A 265 -0.66 -9.53 21.81
C ASP A 265 -0.72 -8.97 23.24
N GLY A 266 -1.88 -9.03 23.89
CA GLY A 266 -2.08 -8.64 25.29
C GLY A 266 -2.30 -7.14 25.51
N ARG A 267 -2.14 -6.29 24.48
CA ARG A 267 -2.36 -4.83 24.54
C ARG A 267 -3.84 -4.46 24.36
N LEU A 268 -4.70 -4.91 25.27
CA LEU A 268 -6.13 -4.59 25.22
C LEU A 268 -6.41 -3.18 25.77
N PRO A 269 -7.08 -2.31 25.01
CA PRO A 269 -7.45 -0.98 25.52
C PRO A 269 -8.55 -1.11 26.59
N ALA A 270 -8.50 -0.24 27.60
CA ALA A 270 -9.56 -0.16 28.60
C ALA A 270 -10.90 0.26 27.96
N PRO A 271 -12.06 -0.20 28.41
CA PRO A 271 -13.35 0.32 27.95
C PRO A 271 -13.45 1.84 28.14
N SER A 272 -14.15 2.53 27.23
CA SER A 272 -14.46 3.96 27.40
C SER A 272 -15.71 4.15 28.23
N ALA A 273 -15.75 5.21 29.03
CA ALA A 273 -16.96 5.67 29.71
C ALA A 273 -17.94 6.34 28.75
N THR A 274 -17.43 6.89 27.64
CA THR A 274 -18.22 7.63 26.65
C THR A 274 -18.63 6.72 25.50
N ARG A 275 -19.89 6.86 25.05
CA ARG A 275 -20.40 6.17 23.87
C ARG A 275 -21.04 7.16 22.90
N TYR A 276 -20.48 7.26 21.70
CA TYR A 276 -20.97 8.12 20.63
C TYR A 276 -22.15 7.47 19.90
N ARG A 277 -23.07 8.31 19.42
CA ARG A 277 -24.31 7.90 18.73
C ARG A 277 -24.33 8.25 17.24
N THR A 278 -23.43 9.13 16.81
CA THR A 278 -23.27 9.52 15.41
C THR A 278 -21.80 9.47 14.99
N ALA A 279 -21.56 9.35 13.69
CA ALA A 279 -20.21 9.42 13.13
C ALA A 279 -19.59 10.81 13.31
N ALA A 280 -20.39 11.86 13.17
CA ALA A 280 -19.94 13.24 13.34
C ALA A 280 -19.43 13.50 14.77
N ASP A 281 -20.18 13.08 15.80
CA ASP A 281 -19.77 13.25 17.20
C ASP A 281 -18.50 12.44 17.52
N LEU A 282 -18.40 11.23 16.96
CA LEU A 282 -17.21 10.39 17.12
C LEU A 282 -15.97 11.08 16.55
N LEU A 283 -16.04 11.57 15.31
CA LEU A 283 -14.89 12.22 14.65
C LEU A 283 -14.54 13.55 15.32
N ALA A 284 -15.53 14.37 15.68
CA ALA A 284 -15.32 15.62 16.39
C ALA A 284 -14.60 15.41 17.74
N SER A 285 -14.87 14.30 18.42
CA SER A 285 -14.25 13.99 19.70
C SER A 285 -12.78 13.53 19.63
N ALA A 286 -12.25 13.26 18.43
CA ALA A 286 -10.82 12.98 18.25
C ALA A 286 -9.98 14.20 18.66
N HIS A 287 -10.42 15.39 18.26
CA HIS A 287 -9.76 16.67 18.51
C HIS A 287 -10.63 17.53 19.42
N PRO A 288 -10.69 17.25 20.74
CA PRO A 288 -11.35 18.14 21.69
C PRO A 288 -10.53 19.42 21.77
N ASN A 289 -10.73 20.35 20.84
CA ASN A 289 -10.05 21.63 20.86
C ASN A 289 -10.73 22.52 21.89
N ASN A 290 -9.98 22.69 22.99
CA ASN A 290 -9.75 23.90 23.77
C ASN A 290 -10.99 24.73 24.18
N PRO A 291 -11.38 24.75 25.47
CA PRO A 291 -12.42 25.64 25.97
C PRO A 291 -11.92 27.09 25.98
N ASN A 292 -11.97 27.78 24.84
CA ASN A 292 -11.85 29.22 24.79
C ASN A 292 -12.59 29.74 23.55
N ASN A 293 -13.91 29.90 23.70
CA ASN A 293 -14.63 30.98 23.05
C ASN A 293 -15.65 31.56 24.04
N PRO A 294 -15.27 32.56 24.84
CA PRO A 294 -16.19 33.28 25.71
C PRO A 294 -16.81 34.44 24.94
N ASP A 295 -17.83 34.17 24.14
CA ASP A 295 -18.72 35.22 23.64
C ASP A 295 -20.17 34.84 23.98
N THR A 296 -20.49 34.95 25.26
CA THR A 296 -21.86 35.21 25.71
C THR A 296 -21.90 36.67 26.13
N PRO A 297 -22.46 37.60 25.32
CA PRO A 297 -22.72 38.94 25.82
C PRO A 297 -23.83 38.82 26.85
N THR A 298 -23.49 39.11 28.09
CA THR A 298 -24.47 39.45 29.11
C THR A 298 -24.76 40.93 28.95
N SER A 299 -26.01 41.22 28.54
CA SER A 299 -26.82 42.44 28.71
C SER A 299 -27.60 42.78 27.45
#